data_AF-A0A538EQZ0-F1
#
_entry.id   AF-A0A538EQZ0-F1
#
_cell.length_a   1.000
_cell.length_b   1.000
_cell.length_c   1.000
_cell.angle_alpha   90.00
_cell.angle_beta   90.00
_cell.angle_gamma   90.00
#
_symmetry.space_group_name_H-M   'P 1'
#
loop_
_entity.id
_entity.type
_entity.pdbx_description
1 polymer ?
#
loop_
_entity_poly.entity_id
_entity_poly.type
_entity_poly.pdbx_seq_one_letter_code
_entity_poly.pdbx_strand_id
1 'polypeptide(L)'
;MRRAVLFAAALGALAAIPATASGATFKYGVAAGDVSSSSALLWTRASTAGSYQVEVATDRLFHHVVAARRTAARASHDFTMTLRMARLRAGTRYSYRFWQCETGTAGSSLACKRVGRPSAAGSFVTAPSRSANATIRFAFTADADAQPQPPSRTPFWNRFQVYRRMQLEANAFNVNLGDTMYSDSEVVGAQGLDALTVRQKWGKYRMNLAQRNLAALRGAAGIYSQWDAHEFLDNFSRFQNSFPTGFSSNG
;
A
#
# COMPACT_ATOMS: atom_id res chain seq x y z
N MET A 1 13.39 9.13 76.78
CA MET A 1 12.32 8.13 76.53
C MET A 1 12.15 8.02 75.01
N ARG A 2 12.69 6.95 74.40
CA ARG A 2 12.82 6.80 72.93
C ARG A 2 11.54 6.15 72.36
N ARG A 3 10.89 6.84 71.41
CA ARG A 3 9.73 6.33 70.66
C ARG A 3 10.18 5.38 69.56
N ALA A 4 9.53 4.22 69.47
CA ALA A 4 9.71 3.23 68.42
C ALA A 4 9.06 3.68 67.10
N VAL A 5 9.67 3.31 65.97
CA VAL A 5 9.05 3.41 64.64
C VAL A 5 9.19 2.04 63.96
N LEU A 6 8.05 1.40 63.72
CA LEU A 6 7.92 0.14 62.99
C LEU A 6 7.97 0.43 61.49
N PHE A 7 8.87 -0.22 60.77
CA PHE A 7 8.89 -0.24 59.30
C PHE A 7 7.92 -1.31 58.79
N ALA A 8 6.86 -0.89 58.11
CA ALA A 8 6.01 -1.78 57.33
C ALA A 8 6.58 -1.90 55.90
N ALA A 9 7.00 -3.10 55.53
CA ALA A 9 7.41 -3.41 54.15
C ALA A 9 6.15 -3.67 53.30
N ALA A 10 5.83 -2.76 52.40
CA ALA A 10 4.80 -2.97 51.38
C ALA A 10 5.45 -3.64 50.15
N LEU A 11 5.16 -4.92 49.93
CA LEU A 11 5.45 -5.60 48.67
C LEU A 11 4.58 -5.00 47.55
N GLY A 12 5.22 -4.30 46.61
CA GLY A 12 4.57 -3.86 45.38
C GLY A 12 4.35 -5.04 44.43
N ALA A 13 3.09 -5.44 44.24
CA ALA A 13 2.72 -6.34 43.16
C ALA A 13 2.88 -5.62 41.82
N LEU A 14 3.87 -6.04 41.03
CA LEU A 14 4.05 -5.58 39.66
C LEU A 14 2.91 -6.17 38.81
N ALA A 15 1.88 -5.38 38.54
CA ALA A 15 0.86 -5.74 37.57
C ALA A 15 1.52 -5.81 36.18
N ALA A 16 1.73 -7.02 35.67
CA ALA A 16 2.16 -7.22 34.29
C ALA A 16 1.04 -6.71 33.37
N ILE A 17 1.25 -5.55 32.75
CA ILE A 17 0.41 -5.06 31.66
C ILE A 17 0.52 -6.12 30.56
N PRO A 18 -0.57 -6.79 30.14
CA PRO A 18 -0.49 -7.76 29.07
C PRO A 18 0.04 -7.03 27.84
N ALA A 19 1.16 -7.51 27.30
CA ALA A 19 1.66 -7.05 26.02
C ALA A 19 0.56 -7.33 25.00
N THR A 20 -0.20 -6.29 24.64
CA THR A 20 -1.07 -6.37 23.47
C THR A 20 -0.15 -6.75 22.33
N ALA A 21 -0.28 -7.97 21.80
CA ALA A 21 0.45 -8.41 20.63
C ALA A 21 0.14 -7.39 19.53
N SER A 22 1.04 -6.44 19.31
CA SER A 22 0.85 -5.38 18.34
C SER A 22 0.94 -6.05 16.98
N GLY A 23 -0.22 -6.34 16.39
CA GLY A 23 -0.27 -6.88 15.04
C GLY A 23 0.30 -5.89 14.03
N ALA A 24 0.54 -6.38 12.83
CA ALA A 24 1.10 -5.60 11.74
C ALA A 24 0.24 -4.38 11.40
N THR A 25 0.91 -3.32 10.95
CA THR A 25 0.28 -2.10 10.44
C THR A 25 0.43 -2.00 8.92
N PHE A 26 -0.48 -1.27 8.29
CA PHE A 26 -0.59 -1.13 6.83
C PHE A 26 -0.48 0.34 6.41
N LYS A 27 0.63 0.99 6.75
CA LYS A 27 0.84 2.44 6.60
C LYS A 27 0.67 2.94 5.16
N TYR A 28 0.98 2.11 4.16
CA TYR A 28 0.95 2.47 2.72
C TYR A 28 -0.39 2.13 2.05
N GLY A 29 -1.41 1.82 2.86
CA GLY A 29 -2.75 1.52 2.40
C GLY A 29 -2.84 0.21 1.62
N VAL A 30 -3.85 0.17 0.76
CA VAL A 30 -4.18 -0.97 -0.10
C VAL A 30 -4.38 -0.47 -1.52
N ALA A 31 -4.26 -1.35 -2.50
CA ALA A 31 -4.57 -1.04 -3.89
C ALA A 31 -5.18 -2.26 -4.61
N ALA A 32 -6.00 -1.98 -5.61
CA ALA A 32 -6.50 -2.97 -6.56
C ALA A 32 -6.07 -2.56 -7.97
N GLY A 33 -5.51 -3.50 -8.72
CA GLY A 33 -5.10 -3.31 -10.11
C GLY A 33 -5.43 -4.56 -10.92
N ASP A 34 -5.10 -4.57 -12.22
CA ASP A 34 -5.41 -5.68 -13.14
C ASP A 34 -6.85 -6.20 -12.99
N VAL A 35 -7.79 -5.27 -12.78
CA VAL A 35 -9.19 -5.63 -12.56
C VAL A 35 -9.80 -6.03 -13.90
N SER A 36 -10.30 -7.26 -13.97
CA SER A 36 -11.03 -7.79 -15.11
C SER A 36 -12.51 -7.92 -14.79
N SER A 37 -13.30 -8.51 -15.70
CA SER A 37 -14.70 -8.84 -15.43
C SER A 37 -14.89 -9.97 -14.42
N SER A 38 -13.81 -10.65 -13.99
CA SER A 38 -13.89 -11.81 -13.10
C SER A 38 -12.75 -11.94 -12.10
N SER A 39 -11.84 -10.96 -12.06
CA SER A 39 -10.71 -10.99 -11.14
C SER A 39 -10.19 -9.60 -10.80
N ALA A 40 -9.41 -9.51 -9.73
CA ALA A 40 -8.63 -8.33 -9.38
C ALA A 40 -7.31 -8.75 -8.72
N LEU A 41 -6.25 -7.99 -8.97
CA LEU A 41 -4.99 -8.11 -8.25
C LEU A 41 -5.03 -7.14 -7.06
N LEU A 42 -4.88 -7.66 -5.85
CA LEU A 42 -4.96 -6.89 -4.62
C LEU A 42 -3.58 -6.76 -4.01
N TRP A 43 -3.26 -5.57 -3.51
CA TRP A 43 -1.95 -5.21 -3.00
C TRP A 43 -2.04 -4.56 -1.62
N THR A 44 -1.07 -4.86 -0.75
CA THR A 44 -0.71 -4.03 0.41
C THR A 44 0.75 -4.22 0.79
N ARG A 45 1.23 -3.42 1.75
CA ARG A 45 2.52 -3.59 2.42
C ARG A 45 2.32 -3.59 3.93
N ALA A 46 2.77 -4.65 4.59
CA ALA A 46 2.72 -4.77 6.04
C ALA A 46 3.97 -4.15 6.71
N SER A 47 3.92 -3.96 8.02
CA SER A 47 5.09 -3.51 8.82
C SER A 47 6.04 -4.64 9.20
N THR A 48 5.61 -5.90 9.12
CA THR A 48 6.38 -7.07 9.56
C THR A 48 6.20 -8.25 8.58
N ALA A 49 7.21 -9.13 8.53
CA ALA A 49 7.05 -10.42 7.86
C ALA A 49 6.07 -11.31 8.62
N GLY A 50 5.43 -12.23 7.91
CA GLY A 50 4.51 -13.19 8.53
C GLY A 50 3.40 -13.65 7.60
N SER A 51 2.45 -14.36 8.19
CA SER A 51 1.27 -14.89 7.50
C SER A 51 0.12 -13.88 7.56
N TYR A 52 -0.56 -13.73 6.44
CA TYR A 52 -1.68 -12.81 6.27
C TYR A 52 -2.80 -13.51 5.51
N GLN A 53 -3.94 -12.84 5.46
CA GLN A 53 -5.05 -13.23 4.62
C GLN A 53 -5.73 -11.98 4.08
N VAL A 54 -6.15 -12.06 2.82
CA VAL A 54 -7.03 -11.09 2.19
C VAL A 54 -8.45 -11.63 2.19
N GLU A 55 -9.41 -10.74 2.39
CA GLU A 55 -10.84 -11.01 2.18
C GLU A 55 -11.39 -10.09 1.10
N VAL A 56 -12.37 -10.60 0.37
CA VAL A 56 -13.20 -9.85 -0.58
C VAL A 56 -14.65 -10.06 -0.18
N ALA A 57 -15.39 -8.97 -0.03
CA ALA A 57 -16.79 -8.95 0.35
C ALA A 57 -17.63 -8.09 -0.61
N THR A 58 -18.93 -8.37 -0.68
CA THR A 58 -19.89 -7.57 -1.46
C THR A 58 -20.38 -6.33 -0.71
N ASP A 59 -20.09 -6.22 0.59
CA ASP A 59 -20.40 -5.06 1.42
C ASP A 59 -19.14 -4.53 2.13
N ARG A 60 -19.20 -3.26 2.55
CA ARG A 60 -18.06 -2.56 3.17
C ARG A 60 -17.76 -2.99 4.62
N LEU A 61 -18.72 -3.61 5.30
CA LEU A 61 -18.59 -4.05 6.68
C LEU A 61 -18.11 -5.52 6.78
N PHE A 62 -18.00 -6.20 5.63
CA PHE A 62 -17.58 -7.59 5.51
C PHE A 62 -18.56 -8.57 6.18
N HIS A 63 -19.86 -8.30 6.11
CA HIS A 63 -20.89 -9.28 6.50
C HIS A 63 -20.97 -10.44 5.50
N HIS A 64 -20.71 -10.17 4.22
CA HIS A 64 -20.79 -11.13 3.12
C HIS A 64 -19.44 -11.29 2.43
N VAL A 65 -18.52 -12.03 3.07
CA VAL A 65 -17.23 -12.40 2.48
C VAL A 65 -17.47 -13.48 1.42
N VAL A 66 -17.11 -13.17 0.17
CA VAL A 66 -17.29 -14.06 -1.00
C VAL A 66 -16.01 -14.78 -1.42
N ALA A 67 -14.85 -14.27 -1.01
CA ALA A 67 -13.58 -14.91 -1.25
C ALA A 67 -12.57 -14.54 -0.18
N ALA A 68 -11.70 -15.47 0.15
CA ALA A 68 -10.56 -15.23 1.03
C ALA A 68 -9.35 -16.05 0.60
N ARG A 69 -8.14 -15.54 0.84
CA ARG A 69 -6.91 -16.22 0.44
C ARG A 69 -5.76 -15.89 1.39
N ARG A 70 -5.04 -16.93 1.82
CA ARG A 70 -3.81 -16.80 2.61
C ARG A 70 -2.67 -16.27 1.73
N THR A 71 -1.81 -15.45 2.32
CA THR A 71 -0.59 -14.93 1.69
C THR A 71 0.46 -14.67 2.78
N ALA A 72 1.68 -14.30 2.39
CA ALA A 72 2.75 -14.00 3.33
C ALA A 72 3.56 -12.77 2.90
N ALA A 73 3.91 -11.92 3.87
CA ALA A 73 4.84 -10.82 3.68
C ALA A 73 6.26 -11.29 4.03
N ARG A 74 7.24 -10.96 3.17
CA ARG A 74 8.64 -11.33 3.35
C ARG A 74 9.53 -10.11 3.29
N ALA A 75 10.56 -10.05 4.13
CA ALA A 75 11.52 -8.94 4.15
C ALA A 75 12.24 -8.78 2.80
N SER A 76 12.51 -9.89 2.10
CA SER A 76 13.12 -9.88 0.77
C SER A 76 12.28 -9.16 -0.29
N HIS A 77 10.97 -9.01 -0.07
CA HIS A 77 10.03 -8.35 -1.00
C HIS A 77 9.42 -7.07 -0.37
N ASP A 78 10.18 -6.40 0.49
CA ASP A 78 9.77 -5.20 1.22
C ASP A 78 8.43 -5.35 1.96
N PHE A 79 8.12 -6.56 2.45
CA PHE A 79 6.86 -6.89 3.13
C PHE A 79 5.60 -6.60 2.30
N THR A 80 5.74 -6.53 0.97
CA THR A 80 4.61 -6.39 0.06
C THR A 80 3.90 -7.71 -0.15
N MET A 81 2.60 -7.63 -0.37
CA MET A 81 1.75 -8.76 -0.70
C MET A 81 0.91 -8.40 -1.91
N THR A 82 1.00 -9.23 -2.94
CA THR A 82 0.27 -9.10 -4.18
C THR A 82 -0.39 -10.42 -4.51
N LEU A 83 -1.70 -10.44 -4.72
CA LEU A 83 -2.39 -11.68 -5.10
C LEU A 83 -3.63 -11.42 -5.94
N ARG A 84 -3.89 -12.35 -6.87
CA ARG A 84 -5.09 -12.35 -7.70
C ARG A 84 -6.25 -13.04 -6.97
N MET A 85 -7.38 -12.35 -6.87
CA MET A 85 -8.68 -12.88 -6.47
C MET A 85 -9.51 -13.10 -7.73
N ALA A 86 -9.96 -14.34 -7.96
CA ALA A 86 -10.65 -14.75 -9.19
C ALA A 86 -12.10 -15.17 -8.89
N ARG A 87 -12.84 -15.56 -9.95
CA ARG A 87 -14.25 -15.99 -9.88
C ARG A 87 -15.19 -14.92 -9.31
N LEU A 88 -14.86 -13.66 -9.55
CA LEU A 88 -15.72 -12.52 -9.22
C LEU A 88 -16.81 -12.35 -10.29
N ARG A 89 -17.92 -11.71 -9.91
CA ARG A 89 -18.99 -11.35 -10.84
C ARG A 89 -18.59 -10.08 -11.59
N ALA A 90 -18.97 -9.96 -12.85
CA ALA A 90 -18.72 -8.78 -13.67
C ALA A 90 -19.54 -7.57 -13.20
N GLY A 91 -19.07 -6.35 -13.48
CA GLY A 91 -19.78 -5.10 -13.16
C GLY A 91 -20.13 -4.93 -11.69
N THR A 92 -19.40 -5.60 -10.78
CA THR A 92 -19.77 -5.71 -9.37
C THR A 92 -18.75 -4.97 -8.52
N ARG A 93 -19.25 -4.14 -7.59
CA ARG A 93 -18.43 -3.48 -6.58
C ARG A 93 -18.09 -4.46 -5.46
N TYR A 94 -16.81 -4.53 -5.13
CA TYR A 94 -16.31 -5.31 -4.00
C TYR A 94 -15.57 -4.40 -3.02
N SER A 95 -15.55 -4.84 -1.76
CA SER A 95 -14.66 -4.33 -0.72
C SER A 95 -13.64 -5.40 -0.36
N TYR A 96 -12.42 -5.01 0.00
CA TYR A 96 -11.38 -5.95 0.39
C TYR A 96 -10.50 -5.41 1.52
N ARG A 97 -9.94 -6.31 2.33
CA ARG A 97 -9.02 -5.95 3.43
C ARG A 97 -8.01 -7.06 3.67
N PHE A 98 -6.90 -6.69 4.27
CA PHE A 98 -5.87 -7.62 4.73
C PHE A 98 -5.84 -7.65 6.25
N TRP A 99 -5.45 -8.79 6.82
CA TRP A 99 -5.07 -8.88 8.24
C TRP A 99 -3.91 -9.83 8.44
N GLN A 100 -3.22 -9.64 9.55
CA GLN A 100 -2.24 -10.59 10.01
C GLN A 100 -2.94 -11.81 10.60
N CYS A 101 -2.33 -12.95 10.39
CA CYS A 101 -2.76 -14.22 10.93
C CYS A 101 -1.74 -14.74 11.92
N GLU A 102 -2.23 -15.43 12.95
CA GLU A 102 -1.37 -16.16 13.87
C GLU A 102 -0.60 -17.25 13.13
N THR A 103 0.67 -17.40 13.47
CA THR A 103 1.53 -18.47 12.96
C THR A 103 1.08 -19.81 13.55
N GLY A 104 0.94 -20.84 12.72
CA GLY A 104 0.74 -22.23 13.19
C GLY A 104 -0.69 -22.77 13.12
N THR A 105 -1.74 -21.95 12.95
CA THR A 105 -3.10 -22.49 12.73
C THR A 105 -3.43 -22.58 11.24
N ALA A 106 -3.01 -23.67 10.62
CA ALA A 106 -3.64 -24.18 9.39
C ALA A 106 -4.83 -25.06 9.78
N GLY A 107 -5.88 -24.43 10.34
CA GLY A 107 -7.18 -25.09 10.44
C GLY A 107 -7.88 -25.07 9.07
N SER A 108 -8.79 -26.02 8.85
CA SER A 108 -9.60 -26.19 7.63
C SER A 108 -10.56 -25.03 7.31
N SER A 109 -10.48 -23.91 8.05
CA SER A 109 -11.32 -22.74 7.86
C SER A 109 -10.80 -21.81 6.76
N LEU A 110 -11.73 -21.26 5.98
CA LEU A 110 -11.50 -20.12 5.08
C LEU A 110 -10.88 -18.90 5.79
N ALA A 111 -10.99 -18.83 7.12
CA ALA A 111 -10.50 -17.73 7.95
C ALA A 111 -9.39 -18.18 8.91
N CYS A 112 -8.28 -17.45 8.92
CA CYS A 112 -7.24 -17.59 9.93
C CYS A 112 -7.62 -16.95 11.27
N LYS A 113 -6.97 -17.38 12.35
CA LYS A 113 -6.98 -16.63 13.62
C LYS A 113 -6.28 -15.28 13.41
N ARG A 114 -7.02 -14.20 13.62
CA ARG A 114 -6.59 -12.82 13.30
C ARG A 114 -5.72 -12.24 14.42
N VAL A 115 -4.71 -11.47 14.04
CA VAL A 115 -3.82 -10.73 14.94
C VAL A 115 -3.88 -9.24 14.61
N GLY A 116 -4.08 -8.40 15.63
CA GLY A 116 -4.13 -6.95 15.48
C GLY A 116 -5.33 -6.44 14.67
N ARG A 117 -5.17 -5.26 14.06
CA ARG A 117 -6.19 -4.60 13.25
C ARG A 117 -6.04 -4.95 11.77
N PRO A 118 -7.13 -5.03 11.00
CA PRO A 118 -7.03 -5.15 9.56
C PRO A 118 -6.42 -3.88 8.94
N SER A 119 -5.99 -3.98 7.69
CA SER A 119 -5.78 -2.82 6.84
C SER A 119 -7.04 -1.96 6.74
N ALA A 120 -6.90 -0.72 6.27
CA ALA A 120 -8.06 0.00 5.74
C ALA A 120 -8.75 -0.86 4.66
N ALA A 121 -10.08 -0.79 4.59
CA ALA A 121 -10.83 -1.43 3.53
C ALA A 121 -10.59 -0.69 2.21
N GLY A 122 -10.25 -1.43 1.17
CA GLY A 122 -10.24 -0.93 -0.20
C GLY A 122 -11.50 -1.30 -0.95
N SER A 123 -11.76 -0.67 -2.09
CA SER A 123 -12.84 -1.03 -3.00
C SER A 123 -12.39 -1.00 -4.47
N PHE A 124 -13.02 -1.85 -5.28
CA PHE A 124 -12.88 -1.84 -6.73
C PHE A 124 -14.20 -2.29 -7.37
N VAL A 125 -14.35 -2.04 -8.66
CA VAL A 125 -15.48 -2.54 -9.47
C VAL A 125 -14.90 -3.41 -10.56
N THR A 126 -15.35 -4.66 -10.68
CA THR A 126 -14.98 -5.52 -11.80
C THR A 126 -15.48 -4.91 -13.11
N ALA A 127 -14.74 -5.10 -14.19
CA ALA A 127 -15.18 -4.63 -15.50
C ALA A 127 -16.57 -5.22 -15.84
N PRO A 128 -17.43 -4.50 -16.58
CA PRO A 128 -18.66 -5.07 -17.11
C PRO A 128 -18.39 -6.33 -17.94
N SER A 129 -19.42 -7.14 -18.19
CA SER A 129 -19.29 -8.21 -19.17
C SER A 129 -19.03 -7.62 -20.56
N ARG A 130 -18.38 -8.37 -21.44
CA ARG A 130 -18.05 -7.91 -22.81
C ARG A 130 -19.29 -7.52 -23.64
N SER A 131 -20.46 -8.04 -23.29
CA SER A 131 -21.73 -7.76 -23.96
C SER A 131 -22.52 -6.62 -23.31
N ALA A 132 -22.08 -6.08 -22.17
CA ALA A 132 -22.81 -5.02 -21.49
C ALA A 132 -22.52 -3.65 -22.13
N ASN A 133 -23.58 -2.90 -22.43
CA ASN A 133 -23.47 -1.48 -22.71
C ASN A 133 -23.48 -0.71 -21.38
N ALA A 134 -22.30 -0.30 -20.91
CA ALA A 134 -22.14 0.37 -19.62
C ALA A 134 -21.32 1.65 -19.78
N THR A 135 -21.76 2.73 -19.13
CA THR A 135 -20.96 3.95 -19.02
C THR A 135 -19.82 3.73 -18.04
N ILE A 136 -18.61 4.09 -18.46
CA ILE A 136 -17.40 3.98 -17.65
C ILE A 136 -16.84 5.37 -17.41
N ARG A 137 -16.64 5.70 -16.13
CA ARG A 137 -15.91 6.91 -15.72
C ARG A 137 -14.55 6.50 -15.19
N PHE A 138 -13.51 7.14 -15.69
CA PHE A 138 -12.15 6.99 -15.20
C PHE A 138 -11.44 8.34 -15.25
N ALA A 139 -10.34 8.45 -14.52
CA ALA A 139 -9.43 9.58 -14.61
C ALA A 139 -8.00 9.07 -14.85
N PHE A 140 -7.18 9.92 -15.46
CA PHE A 140 -5.76 9.67 -15.63
C PHE A 140 -4.95 10.86 -15.14
N THR A 141 -3.71 10.60 -14.74
CA THR A 141 -2.69 11.58 -14.38
C THR A 141 -1.32 10.95 -14.60
N ALA A 142 -0.26 11.74 -14.51
CA ALA A 142 1.11 11.27 -14.38
C ALA A 142 1.82 12.13 -13.31
N ASP A 143 3.15 12.00 -13.23
CA ASP A 143 4.05 12.94 -12.54
C ASP A 143 3.72 13.13 -11.05
N ALA A 144 4.26 12.22 -10.23
CA ALA A 144 4.12 12.28 -8.79
C ALA A 144 5.48 12.28 -8.11
N ASP A 145 5.87 13.42 -7.55
CA ASP A 145 7.07 13.53 -6.74
C ASP A 145 6.75 14.02 -5.32
N ALA A 146 6.92 13.14 -4.34
CA ALA A 146 6.76 13.48 -2.93
C ALA A 146 8.04 14.00 -2.28
N GLN A 147 9.13 14.22 -3.04
CA GLN A 147 10.40 14.68 -2.54
C GLN A 147 10.25 16.02 -1.79
N PRO A 148 10.70 16.10 -0.53
CA PRO A 148 10.76 17.38 0.18
C PRO A 148 12.00 18.17 -0.22
N GLN A 149 11.90 19.50 -0.12
CA GLN A 149 13.06 20.40 -0.15
C GLN A 149 13.52 20.68 1.29
N PRO A 150 14.77 20.32 1.66
CA PRO A 150 15.32 20.65 2.97
C PRO A 150 15.28 22.17 3.26
N PRO A 151 15.08 22.58 4.53
CA PRO A 151 14.93 21.73 5.72
C PRO A 151 13.50 21.18 5.94
N SER A 152 12.57 21.46 5.02
CA SER A 152 11.21 20.94 5.12
C SER A 152 11.17 19.41 5.02
N ARG A 153 10.16 18.82 5.65
CA ARG A 153 9.83 17.39 5.53
C ARG A 153 8.52 17.14 4.77
N THR A 154 7.88 18.20 4.29
CA THR A 154 6.70 18.08 3.44
C THR A 154 7.11 17.99 1.98
N PRO A 155 6.37 17.26 1.13
CA PRO A 155 6.58 17.29 -0.31
C PRO A 155 6.69 18.72 -0.84
N PHE A 156 7.66 18.97 -1.73
CA PHE A 156 7.95 20.30 -2.26
C PHE A 156 6.81 20.84 -3.13
N TRP A 157 6.38 20.06 -4.12
CA TRP A 157 5.38 20.50 -5.10
C TRP A 157 4.01 20.73 -4.45
N ASN A 158 3.42 19.66 -3.90
CA ASN A 158 2.13 19.70 -3.24
C ASN A 158 1.87 18.38 -2.47
N ARG A 159 0.71 18.26 -1.80
CA ARG A 159 0.31 17.06 -1.04
C ARG A 159 -0.53 16.09 -1.88
N PHE A 160 -0.31 16.08 -3.18
CA PHE A 160 -1.04 15.31 -4.19
C PHE A 160 -2.55 15.53 -4.18
N GLN A 161 -2.99 16.78 -4.15
CA GLN A 161 -4.41 17.15 -4.11
C GLN A 161 -5.18 16.65 -5.33
N VAL A 162 -4.51 16.47 -6.49
CA VAL A 162 -5.12 15.90 -7.70
C VAL A 162 -5.70 14.51 -7.44
N TYR A 163 -5.01 13.64 -6.70
CA TYR A 163 -5.54 12.31 -6.36
C TYR A 163 -6.79 12.38 -5.49
N ARG A 164 -6.89 13.39 -4.62
CA ARG A 164 -8.14 13.62 -3.86
C ARG A 164 -9.28 14.05 -4.77
N ARG A 165 -9.02 14.88 -5.78
CA ARG A 165 -10.05 15.26 -6.77
C ARG A 165 -10.51 14.05 -7.58
N MET A 166 -9.58 13.24 -8.09
CA MET A 166 -9.89 11.98 -8.78
C MET A 166 -10.71 11.02 -7.89
N GLN A 167 -10.40 10.95 -6.60
CA GLN A 167 -11.14 10.11 -5.66
C GLN A 167 -12.61 10.56 -5.53
N LEU A 168 -12.86 11.87 -5.51
CA LEU A 168 -14.21 12.44 -5.36
C LEU A 168 -15.09 12.21 -6.59
N GLU A 169 -14.52 11.99 -7.77
CA GLU A 169 -15.25 11.67 -9.00
C GLU A 169 -15.95 10.29 -8.98
N ALA A 170 -15.64 9.46 -7.98
CA ALA A 170 -16.18 8.10 -7.82
C ALA A 170 -15.97 7.20 -9.06
N ASN A 171 -14.80 7.34 -9.70
CA ASN A 171 -14.41 6.62 -10.89
C ASN A 171 -14.49 5.09 -10.72
N ALA A 172 -14.75 4.38 -11.83
CA ALA A 172 -14.68 2.91 -11.88
C ALA A 172 -13.22 2.44 -11.68
N PHE A 173 -12.28 3.16 -12.29
CA PHE A 173 -10.84 2.99 -12.10
C PHE A 173 -10.08 4.28 -12.40
N ASN A 174 -8.78 4.30 -12.11
CA ASN A 174 -7.89 5.42 -12.39
C ASN A 174 -6.61 4.92 -13.06
N VAL A 175 -5.93 5.80 -13.79
CA VAL A 175 -4.68 5.49 -14.49
C VAL A 175 -3.58 6.46 -14.08
N ASN A 176 -2.40 5.94 -13.77
CA ASN A 176 -1.16 6.70 -13.68
C ASN A 176 -0.32 6.36 -14.92
N LEU A 177 -0.04 7.35 -15.76
CA LEU A 177 0.58 7.18 -17.07
C LEU A 177 2.12 7.17 -17.06
N GLY A 178 2.75 7.27 -15.90
CA GLY A 178 4.21 7.36 -15.78
C GLY A 178 4.59 8.11 -14.52
N ASP A 179 5.89 8.13 -14.22
CA ASP A 179 6.51 8.94 -13.18
C ASP A 179 5.76 8.84 -11.84
N THR A 180 5.44 7.60 -11.47
CA THR A 180 4.75 7.25 -10.24
C THR A 180 5.63 7.40 -9.00
N MET A 181 6.93 7.59 -9.22
CA MET A 181 7.97 8.05 -8.32
C MET A 181 9.09 8.70 -9.15
N TYR A 182 9.90 9.52 -8.50
CA TYR A 182 11.09 10.09 -9.11
C TYR A 182 12.32 9.48 -8.46
N SER A 183 13.05 8.67 -9.22
CA SER A 183 14.35 8.15 -8.80
C SER A 183 15.35 9.28 -8.57
N ASP A 184 15.24 10.33 -9.37
CA ASP A 184 16.15 11.43 -9.61
C ASP A 184 15.42 12.78 -9.53
N SER A 185 14.64 12.94 -8.47
CA SER A 185 13.86 14.16 -8.23
C SER A 185 14.65 15.45 -8.47
N GLU A 186 14.02 16.36 -9.21
CA GLU A 186 14.56 17.67 -9.57
C GLU A 186 14.49 18.71 -8.43
N VAL A 187 13.87 18.34 -7.30
CA VAL A 187 13.73 19.24 -6.15
C VAL A 187 15.11 19.66 -5.63
N VAL A 188 15.30 20.96 -5.41
CA VAL A 188 16.56 21.51 -4.88
C VAL A 188 16.91 20.85 -3.55
N GLY A 189 18.14 20.35 -3.44
CA GLY A 189 18.63 19.56 -2.31
C GLY A 189 18.42 18.05 -2.44
N ALA A 190 17.80 17.59 -3.53
CA ALA A 190 17.71 16.16 -3.87
C ALA A 190 18.74 15.72 -4.91
N GLN A 191 19.48 16.66 -5.52
CA GLN A 191 20.52 16.35 -6.50
C GLN A 191 21.57 15.38 -5.92
N GLY A 192 21.88 14.32 -6.65
CA GLY A 192 22.83 13.28 -6.22
C GLY A 192 22.25 12.26 -5.23
N LEU A 193 20.96 12.34 -4.90
CA LEU A 193 20.23 11.33 -4.10
C LEU A 193 19.46 10.34 -4.97
N ASP A 194 19.97 10.07 -6.16
CA ASP A 194 19.34 9.21 -7.15
C ASP A 194 19.16 7.79 -6.60
N ALA A 195 17.98 7.23 -6.83
CA ALA A 195 17.67 5.87 -6.45
C ALA A 195 18.10 4.89 -7.55
N LEU A 196 19.31 4.34 -7.40
CA LEU A 196 19.94 3.45 -8.39
C LEU A 196 19.81 1.96 -8.03
N THR A 197 19.59 1.64 -6.76
CA THR A 197 19.35 0.28 -6.28
C THR A 197 17.87 0.01 -6.04
N VAL A 198 17.46 -1.27 -6.09
CA VAL A 198 16.09 -1.69 -5.74
C VAL A 198 15.66 -1.17 -4.38
N ARG A 199 16.54 -1.21 -3.37
CA ARG A 199 16.24 -0.73 -2.00
C ARG A 199 15.98 0.78 -1.97
N GLN A 200 16.77 1.57 -2.71
CA GLN A 200 16.56 3.01 -2.82
C GLN A 200 15.27 3.33 -3.58
N LYS A 201 14.99 2.63 -4.68
CA LYS A 201 13.75 2.80 -5.45
C LYS A 201 12.52 2.49 -4.61
N TRP A 202 12.54 1.40 -3.82
CA TRP A 202 11.49 1.15 -2.83
C TRP A 202 11.33 2.29 -1.82
N GLY A 203 12.42 2.95 -1.42
CA GLY A 203 12.39 4.15 -0.58
C GLY A 203 11.58 5.28 -1.20
N LYS A 204 11.85 5.60 -2.46
CA LYS A 204 11.14 6.63 -3.23
C LYS A 204 9.66 6.26 -3.46
N TYR A 205 9.36 5.01 -3.82
CA TYR A 205 7.97 4.52 -3.87
C TYR A 205 7.25 4.70 -2.53
N ARG A 206 7.88 4.30 -1.41
CA ARG A 206 7.28 4.48 -0.08
C ARG A 206 7.04 5.94 0.28
N MET A 207 7.85 6.87 -0.21
CA MET A 207 7.65 8.32 -0.02
C MET A 207 6.33 8.78 -0.66
N ASN A 208 6.07 8.36 -1.91
CA ASN A 208 4.82 8.65 -2.61
C ASN A 208 3.64 7.91 -2.00
N LEU A 209 3.78 6.61 -1.74
CA LEU A 209 2.71 5.78 -1.17
C LEU A 209 2.31 6.21 0.26
N ALA A 210 3.17 6.93 0.97
CA ALA A 210 2.84 7.52 2.27
C ALA A 210 1.96 8.77 2.16
N GLN A 211 1.79 9.35 0.96
CA GLN A 211 0.92 10.50 0.77
C GLN A 211 -0.55 10.11 0.93
N ARG A 212 -1.24 10.80 1.85
CA ARG A 212 -2.63 10.46 2.23
C ARG A 212 -3.59 10.46 1.05
N ASN A 213 -3.43 11.41 0.12
CA ASN A 213 -4.32 11.54 -1.04
C ASN A 213 -4.11 10.40 -2.06
N LEU A 214 -2.85 9.97 -2.27
CA LEU A 214 -2.57 8.80 -3.11
C LEU A 214 -3.09 7.52 -2.46
N ALA A 215 -2.83 7.32 -1.16
CA ALA A 215 -3.34 6.15 -0.44
C ALA A 215 -4.88 6.10 -0.45
N ALA A 216 -5.56 7.25 -0.34
CA ALA A 216 -7.01 7.34 -0.40
C ALA A 216 -7.56 6.98 -1.79
N LEU A 217 -6.95 7.49 -2.87
CA LEU A 217 -7.34 7.14 -4.24
C LEU A 217 -7.16 5.64 -4.51
N ARG A 218 -5.98 5.09 -4.18
CA ARG A 218 -5.64 3.67 -4.36
C ARG A 218 -6.57 2.72 -3.61
N GLY A 219 -7.10 3.15 -2.47
CA GLY A 219 -8.10 2.40 -1.70
C GLY A 219 -9.54 2.57 -2.18
N ALA A 220 -9.87 3.58 -3.00
CA ALA A 220 -11.26 3.90 -3.34
C ALA A 220 -11.76 3.22 -4.62
N ALA A 221 -10.86 2.91 -5.56
CA ALA A 221 -11.16 2.29 -6.84
C ALA A 221 -9.95 1.52 -7.37
N GLY A 222 -10.11 0.83 -8.50
CA GLY A 222 -8.98 0.25 -9.23
C GLY A 222 -8.00 1.34 -9.68
N ILE A 223 -6.71 1.03 -9.69
CA ILE A 223 -5.65 1.87 -10.23
C ILE A 223 -4.74 1.05 -11.14
N TYR A 224 -4.44 1.59 -12.32
CA TYR A 224 -3.51 1.02 -13.28
C TYR A 224 -2.34 1.99 -13.40
N SER A 225 -1.12 1.50 -13.22
CA SER A 225 0.09 2.30 -13.30
C SER A 225 0.99 1.73 -14.38
N GLN A 226 1.46 2.59 -15.26
CA GLN A 226 2.64 2.32 -16.08
C GLN A 226 3.81 3.18 -15.59
N TRP A 227 5.00 2.81 -16.05
CA TRP A 227 6.25 3.50 -15.79
C TRP A 227 6.56 4.43 -16.94
N ASP A 228 7.41 5.42 -16.68
CA ASP A 228 8.10 6.26 -17.64
C ASP A 228 9.58 6.42 -17.19
N ALA A 229 10.28 7.44 -17.68
CA ALA A 229 11.71 7.60 -17.48
C ALA A 229 12.10 7.73 -16.00
N HIS A 230 11.34 8.47 -15.16
CA HIS A 230 11.75 8.74 -13.78
C HIS A 230 11.58 7.54 -12.83
N GLU A 231 10.96 6.44 -13.27
CA GLU A 231 11.13 5.15 -12.60
C GLU A 231 12.57 4.61 -12.67
N PHE A 232 13.37 5.14 -13.59
CA PHE A 232 14.77 4.87 -13.85
C PHE A 232 15.61 6.08 -13.49
N LEU A 233 15.83 6.94 -14.48
CA LEU A 233 16.47 8.26 -14.47
C LEU A 233 15.90 9.02 -15.68
N ASP A 234 15.85 10.34 -15.61
CA ASP A 234 15.31 11.22 -16.63
C ASP A 234 15.87 10.88 -18.02
N ASN A 235 14.98 10.91 -19.02
CA ASN A 235 15.28 10.55 -20.41
C ASN A 235 15.84 9.13 -20.62
N PHE A 236 15.64 8.21 -19.67
CA PHE A 236 16.01 6.81 -19.86
C PHE A 236 15.35 6.21 -21.10
N SER A 237 16.16 5.62 -21.96
CA SER A 237 15.72 4.70 -22.99
C SER A 237 16.72 3.56 -23.14
N ARG A 238 16.36 2.51 -23.89
CA ARG A 238 17.33 1.45 -24.24
C ARG A 238 18.57 2.00 -24.98
N PHE A 239 18.43 3.12 -25.67
CA PHE A 239 19.51 3.77 -26.43
C PHE A 239 20.19 4.89 -25.66
N GLN A 240 19.57 5.39 -24.59
CA GLN A 240 20.06 6.46 -23.72
C GLN A 240 20.00 5.99 -22.28
N ASN A 241 21.10 5.38 -21.84
CA ASN A 241 21.17 4.75 -20.52
C ASN A 241 22.49 4.99 -19.78
N SER A 242 23.24 5.98 -20.22
CA SER A 242 24.39 6.54 -19.53
C SER A 242 24.03 7.94 -19.06
N PHE A 243 24.23 8.23 -17.78
CA PHE A 243 23.76 9.45 -17.15
C PHE A 243 24.91 10.27 -16.57
N PRO A 244 24.76 11.61 -16.45
CA PRO A 244 25.77 12.49 -15.87
C PRO A 244 26.23 12.08 -14.46
N THR A 245 25.41 11.30 -13.75
CA THR A 245 25.71 10.75 -12.42
C THR A 245 26.71 9.58 -12.45
N GLY A 246 27.22 9.21 -13.62
CA GLY A 246 28.14 8.07 -13.80
C GLY A 246 27.44 6.71 -13.77
N PHE A 247 26.10 6.69 -13.66
CA PHE A 247 25.31 5.46 -13.75
C PHE A 247 25.17 5.03 -15.22
N SER A 248 25.49 3.76 -15.49
CA SER A 248 25.17 3.05 -16.74
C SER A 248 24.22 1.90 -16.41
N SER A 249 23.08 1.82 -17.10
CA SER A 249 22.20 0.64 -16.95
C SER A 249 22.67 -0.57 -17.76
N ASN A 250 23.67 -0.39 -18.64
CA ASN A 250 24.37 -1.47 -19.32
C ASN A 250 25.48 -1.96 -18.38
N GLY A 251 25.10 -2.83 -17.45
CA GLY A 251 26.06 -3.73 -16.82
C GLY A 251 26.52 -4.80 -17.79
#